data_AF-A0A8H2W7R1-F1
#
_entry.id   AF-A0A8H2W7R1-F1
#
_cell.length_a   1.000
_cell.length_b   1.000
_cell.length_c   1.000
_cell.angle_alpha   90.00
_cell.angle_beta   90.00
_cell.angle_gamma   90.00
#
_symmetry.space_group_name_H-M   'P 1'
#
loop_
_entity.id
_entity.type
_entity.pdbx_description
1 polymer ?
#
loop_
_entity_poly.entity_id
_entity_poly.type
_entity_poly.pdbx_seq_one_letter_code
_entity_poly.pdbx_strand_id
1 'polypeptide(L)'
;MIFATGLVVAVAVVGSSAQSLTNLSTSCQAAAATIVAGPASECLGASGLINIAMTDPNDSLVAPIDNWLKMTCAHPPCTNATIDAAISNITKGCMSDLNSAGINASTWQYMNDFVREWYPVARQIACLKNGDSFCVTTTLQDIEDWVGQPLSKNTIENVIPKIVSTTEIPANLTCTDCTKAAYALIRPHLNDTERGNWDNVATEQCGSGFINGTAPS
;
A
#
# COMPACT_ATOMS: atom_id res chain seq x y z
N MET A 1 10.32 -10.96 -7.75
CA MET A 1 9.00 -11.51 -7.33
C MET A 1 8.46 -10.87 -6.05
N ILE A 2 9.24 -10.68 -4.98
CA ILE A 2 8.70 -10.14 -3.71
C ILE A 2 8.51 -8.59 -3.70
N PHE A 3 9.22 -7.79 -4.52
CA PHE A 3 9.06 -6.31 -4.49
C PHE A 3 7.81 -5.81 -5.21
N ALA A 4 7.52 -6.35 -6.40
CA ALA A 4 6.25 -6.12 -7.07
C ALA A 4 5.10 -6.63 -6.20
N THR A 5 5.27 -7.76 -5.51
CA THR A 5 4.25 -8.27 -4.59
C THR A 5 4.20 -7.52 -3.27
N GLY A 6 5.26 -6.88 -2.78
CA GLY A 6 5.22 -6.03 -1.59
C GLY A 6 4.46 -4.73 -1.85
N LEU A 7 4.72 -4.09 -3.00
CA LEU A 7 3.97 -2.91 -3.45
C LEU A 7 2.52 -3.28 -3.81
N VAL A 8 2.31 -4.40 -4.50
CA VAL A 8 0.97 -4.90 -4.86
C VAL A 8 0.21 -5.40 -3.63
N VAL A 9 0.85 -6.00 -2.62
CA VAL A 9 0.20 -6.38 -1.35
C VAL A 9 -0.20 -5.14 -0.57
N ALA A 10 0.63 -4.09 -0.53
CA ALA A 10 0.25 -2.81 0.06
C ALA A 10 -0.97 -2.18 -0.64
N VAL A 11 -1.10 -2.33 -1.96
CA VAL A 11 -2.28 -1.89 -2.74
C VAL A 11 -3.48 -2.85 -2.58
N ALA A 12 -3.25 -4.15 -2.48
CA ALA A 12 -4.28 -5.18 -2.39
C ALA A 12 -5.01 -5.20 -1.04
N VAL A 13 -4.31 -4.84 0.05
CA VAL A 13 -4.92 -4.70 1.39
C VAL A 13 -6.02 -3.61 1.38
N VAL A 14 -5.94 -2.63 0.48
CA VAL A 14 -6.96 -1.58 0.32
C VAL A 14 -8.13 -2.03 -0.59
N GLY A 15 -7.90 -3.00 -1.49
CA GLY A 15 -8.87 -3.38 -2.54
C GLY A 15 -9.99 -4.33 -2.10
N SER A 16 -9.80 -5.15 -1.06
CA SER A 16 -10.69 -6.26 -0.73
C SER A 16 -11.91 -5.93 0.16
N SER A 17 -12.10 -4.67 0.57
CA SER A 17 -13.13 -4.32 1.59
C SER A 17 -14.16 -3.27 1.12
N ALA A 18 -14.28 -3.06 -0.18
CA ALA A 18 -15.16 -2.07 -0.77
C ALA A 18 -16.65 -2.28 -0.51
N GLN A 19 -17.10 -3.51 -0.69
CA GLN A 19 -18.51 -3.89 -0.58
C GLN A 19 -18.98 -3.98 0.88
N SER A 20 -18.09 -3.74 1.86
CA SER A 20 -18.38 -3.98 3.27
C SER A 20 -18.71 -2.73 4.06
N LEU A 21 -18.35 -1.50 3.65
CA LEU A 21 -18.52 -0.32 4.50
C LEU A 21 -19.98 -0.07 4.96
N THR A 22 -20.96 -0.31 4.09
CA THR A 22 -22.40 -0.21 4.44
C THR A 22 -22.93 -1.44 5.17
N ASN A 23 -22.22 -2.56 5.10
CA ASN A 23 -22.53 -3.82 5.79
C ASN A 23 -21.85 -3.91 7.16
N LEU A 24 -20.98 -2.96 7.50
CA LEU A 24 -20.38 -2.85 8.82
C LEU A 24 -21.42 -2.46 9.86
N SER A 25 -21.17 -2.88 11.10
CA SER A 25 -21.94 -2.45 12.26
C SER A 25 -21.99 -0.93 12.37
N THR A 26 -23.06 -0.41 12.98
CA THR A 26 -23.21 1.02 13.25
C THR A 26 -22.08 1.57 14.12
N SER A 27 -21.52 0.75 15.02
CA SER A 27 -20.35 1.11 15.82
C SER A 27 -19.08 1.26 14.98
N CYS A 28 -18.88 0.40 13.99
CA CYS A 28 -17.71 0.48 13.12
C CYS A 28 -17.83 1.66 12.13
N GLN A 29 -19.03 1.91 11.60
CA GLN A 29 -19.32 3.11 10.80
C GLN A 29 -19.05 4.39 11.61
N ALA A 30 -19.46 4.44 12.88
CA ALA A 30 -19.18 5.59 13.76
C ALA A 30 -17.68 5.77 14.05
N ALA A 31 -16.93 4.68 14.22
CA ALA A 31 -15.48 4.74 14.36
C ALA A 31 -14.81 5.27 13.08
N ALA A 32 -15.20 4.78 11.91
CA ALA A 32 -14.72 5.28 10.63
C ALA A 32 -15.02 6.78 10.45
N ALA A 33 -16.23 7.22 10.79
CA ALA A 33 -16.61 8.64 10.77
C ALA A 33 -15.72 9.50 11.70
N THR A 34 -15.35 8.95 12.87
CA THR A 34 -14.43 9.62 13.80
C THR A 34 -13.02 9.78 13.21
N ILE A 35 -12.54 8.81 12.42
CA ILE A 35 -11.26 8.92 11.71
C ILE A 35 -11.33 10.03 10.65
N VAL A 36 -12.41 10.07 9.87
CA VAL A 36 -12.61 11.05 8.79
C VAL A 36 -12.79 12.47 9.33
N ALA A 37 -13.42 12.63 10.50
CA ALA A 37 -13.59 13.93 11.15
C ALA A 37 -12.38 14.33 12.01
N GLY A 38 -11.43 13.42 12.24
CA GLY A 38 -10.30 13.61 13.13
C GLY A 38 -8.99 14.01 12.42
N PRO A 39 -7.92 14.26 13.19
CA PRO A 39 -6.60 14.63 12.64
C PRO A 39 -5.96 13.55 11.77
N ALA A 40 -6.40 12.29 11.93
CA ALA A 40 -5.98 11.19 11.07
C ALA A 40 -6.46 11.36 9.60
N SER A 41 -7.54 12.12 9.37
CA SER A 41 -8.12 12.34 8.06
C SER A 41 -7.14 12.99 7.08
N GLU A 42 -6.45 14.03 7.53
CA GLU A 42 -5.51 14.81 6.71
C GLU A 42 -4.24 14.00 6.40
N CYS A 43 -3.63 13.42 7.43
CA CYS A 43 -2.34 12.76 7.29
C CYS A 43 -2.44 11.33 6.75
N LEU A 44 -3.55 10.61 6.90
CA LEU A 44 -3.79 9.31 6.24
C LEU A 44 -4.54 9.45 4.92
N GLY A 45 -5.11 10.63 4.62
CA GLY A 45 -6.03 10.82 3.50
C GLY A 45 -7.27 9.93 3.63
N ALA A 46 -7.88 9.85 4.81
CA ALA A 46 -8.94 8.88 5.11
C ALA A 46 -10.14 8.97 4.14
N SER A 47 -10.47 10.17 3.67
CA SER A 47 -11.48 10.38 2.62
C SER A 47 -11.09 9.74 1.28
N GLY A 48 -9.82 9.81 0.90
CA GLY A 48 -9.29 9.14 -0.29
C GLY A 48 -9.34 7.61 -0.18
N LEU A 49 -9.03 7.07 1.01
CA LEU A 49 -9.17 5.64 1.27
C LEU A 49 -10.62 5.16 1.14
N ILE A 50 -11.59 5.97 1.60
CA ILE A 50 -13.01 5.68 1.40
C ILE A 50 -13.37 5.70 -0.09
N ASN A 51 -12.87 6.66 -0.87
CA ASN A 51 -13.14 6.70 -2.31
C ASN A 51 -12.56 5.48 -3.04
N ILE A 52 -11.36 5.02 -2.67
CA ILE A 52 -10.79 3.76 -3.19
C ILE A 52 -11.69 2.59 -2.81
N ALA A 53 -12.11 2.51 -1.54
CA ALA A 53 -13.04 1.48 -1.08
C ALA A 53 -14.39 1.56 -1.81
N MET A 54 -14.91 2.73 -2.17
CA MET A 54 -16.19 2.87 -2.86
C MET A 54 -16.11 2.73 -4.39
N THR A 55 -14.91 2.62 -4.97
CA THR A 55 -14.74 2.43 -6.43
C THR A 55 -15.46 1.16 -6.91
N ASP A 56 -16.07 1.17 -8.10
CA ASP A 56 -16.74 -0.02 -8.63
C ASP A 56 -15.77 -1.22 -8.68
N PRO A 57 -16.21 -2.45 -8.35
CA PRO A 57 -15.34 -3.62 -8.36
C PRO A 57 -14.65 -3.91 -9.70
N ASN A 58 -15.15 -3.37 -10.82
CA ASN A 58 -14.61 -3.55 -12.16
C ASN A 58 -13.82 -2.34 -12.66
N ASP A 59 -13.90 -1.20 -11.97
CA ASP A 59 -13.18 0.01 -12.35
C ASP A 59 -11.72 -0.04 -11.91
N SER A 60 -10.85 0.64 -12.67
CA SER A 60 -9.45 0.81 -12.31
C SER A 60 -9.30 1.54 -10.98
N LEU A 61 -8.44 1.02 -10.11
CA LEU A 61 -8.06 1.68 -8.86
C LEU A 61 -6.97 2.74 -9.03
N VAL A 62 -6.36 2.88 -10.22
CA VAL A 62 -5.24 3.79 -10.46
C VAL A 62 -5.60 5.23 -10.13
N ALA A 63 -6.67 5.77 -10.72
CA ALA A 63 -7.07 7.15 -10.52
C ALA A 63 -7.54 7.43 -9.07
N PRO A 64 -8.34 6.57 -8.41
CA PRO A 64 -8.64 6.69 -6.99
C PRO A 64 -7.39 6.72 -6.10
N ILE A 65 -6.41 5.85 -6.37
CA ILE A 65 -5.14 5.79 -5.63
C ILE A 65 -4.33 7.06 -5.86
N ASP A 66 -4.19 7.53 -7.10
CA ASP A 66 -3.47 8.76 -7.41
C ASP A 66 -4.05 9.98 -6.69
N ASN A 67 -5.38 10.09 -6.65
CA ASN A 67 -6.06 11.15 -5.92
C ASN A 67 -5.81 11.07 -4.42
N TRP A 68 -5.84 9.86 -3.85
CA TRP A 68 -5.48 9.64 -2.45
C TRP A 68 -4.02 10.05 -2.16
N LEU A 69 -3.08 9.71 -3.04
CA LEU A 69 -1.67 10.10 -2.92
C LEU A 69 -1.49 11.62 -2.98
N LYS A 70 -2.17 12.30 -3.91
CA LYS A 70 -2.17 13.77 -4.01
C LYS A 70 -2.59 14.44 -2.70
N MET A 71 -3.68 13.96 -2.09
CA MET A 71 -4.16 14.50 -0.83
C MET A 71 -3.21 14.16 0.33
N THR A 72 -2.83 12.89 0.45
CA THR A 72 -2.06 12.38 1.57
C THR A 72 -0.66 12.97 1.58
N CYS A 73 0.03 12.97 0.44
CA CYS A 73 1.41 13.44 0.33
C CYS A 73 1.55 14.96 0.32
N ALA A 74 0.44 15.71 0.20
CA ALA A 74 0.42 17.16 0.40
C ALA A 74 0.45 17.57 1.89
N HIS A 75 0.22 16.63 2.81
CA HIS A 75 0.19 16.87 4.25
C HIS A 75 1.40 16.27 4.97
N PRO A 76 1.77 16.80 6.15
CA PRO A 76 2.76 16.17 7.01
C PRO A 76 2.37 14.73 7.39
N PRO A 77 3.35 13.84 7.66
CA PRO A 77 3.08 12.50 8.16
C PRO A 77 2.30 12.53 9.48
N CYS A 78 1.48 11.51 9.71
CA CYS A 78 0.82 11.32 10.99
C CYS A 78 1.85 11.13 12.10
N THR A 79 1.58 11.70 13.27
CA THR A 79 2.33 11.37 14.48
C THR A 79 1.96 9.96 14.95
N ASN A 80 2.86 9.31 15.70
CA ASN A 80 2.55 8.02 16.33
C ASN A 80 1.29 8.09 17.19
N ALA A 81 1.10 9.19 17.92
CA ALA A 81 -0.11 9.40 18.73
C ALA A 81 -1.40 9.45 17.87
N THR A 82 -1.35 10.08 16.70
CA THR A 82 -2.47 10.11 15.75
C THR A 82 -2.79 8.72 15.21
N ILE A 83 -1.75 7.95 14.87
CA ILE A 83 -1.89 6.56 14.38
C ILE A 83 -2.47 5.67 15.49
N ASP A 84 -1.95 5.78 16.72
CA ASP A 84 -2.44 5.03 17.87
C ASP A 84 -3.90 5.34 18.21
N ALA A 85 -4.27 6.62 18.14
CA ALA A 85 -5.66 7.03 18.34
C ALA A 85 -6.57 6.45 17.24
N ALA A 86 -6.12 6.46 15.98
CA ALA A 86 -6.88 5.91 14.87
C ALA A 86 -7.07 4.38 15.00
N ILE A 87 -5.98 3.66 15.27
CA ILE A 87 -5.99 2.22 15.53
C ILE A 87 -6.93 1.91 16.71
N SER A 88 -6.81 2.63 17.83
CA SER A 88 -7.63 2.39 19.03
C SER A 88 -9.13 2.60 18.74
N ASN A 89 -9.48 3.63 17.97
CA ASN A 89 -10.86 3.89 17.57
C ASN A 89 -11.43 2.79 16.68
N ILE A 90 -10.67 2.34 15.67
CA ILE A 90 -11.08 1.23 14.80
C ILE A 90 -11.20 -0.06 15.60
N THR A 91 -10.21 -0.35 16.44
CA THR A 91 -10.20 -1.54 17.31
C THR A 91 -11.48 -1.62 18.13
N LYS A 92 -11.86 -0.53 18.79
CA LYS A 92 -13.03 -0.51 19.68
C LYS A 92 -14.35 -0.51 18.90
N GLY A 93 -14.45 0.25 17.82
CA GLY A 93 -15.69 0.39 17.06
C GLY A 93 -15.99 -0.80 16.14
N CYS A 94 -14.94 -1.46 15.63
CA CYS A 94 -15.05 -2.49 14.61
C CYS A 94 -14.75 -3.91 15.13
N MET A 95 -14.51 -4.11 16.43
CA MET A 95 -14.14 -5.43 16.96
C MET A 95 -15.13 -6.54 16.57
N SER A 96 -16.43 -6.26 16.59
CA SER A 96 -17.45 -7.22 16.16
C SER A 96 -17.29 -7.61 14.68
N ASP A 97 -17.09 -6.62 13.82
CA ASP A 97 -16.95 -6.81 12.38
C ASP A 97 -15.63 -7.50 12.02
N LEU A 98 -14.54 -7.11 12.68
CA LEU A 98 -13.23 -7.76 12.57
C LEU A 98 -13.33 -9.24 12.95
N ASN A 99 -13.97 -9.55 14.09
CA ASN A 99 -14.20 -10.93 14.51
C ASN A 99 -15.07 -11.70 13.51
N SER A 100 -16.13 -11.08 12.97
CA SER A 100 -16.97 -11.68 11.93
C SER A 100 -16.20 -11.93 10.61
N ALA A 101 -15.18 -11.12 10.33
CA ALA A 101 -14.25 -11.32 9.22
C ALA A 101 -13.12 -12.32 9.52
N GLY A 102 -13.12 -12.97 10.70
CA GLY A 102 -12.08 -13.91 11.12
C GLY A 102 -10.79 -13.25 11.63
N ILE A 103 -10.79 -11.92 11.78
CA ILE A 103 -9.67 -11.15 12.34
C ILE A 103 -9.83 -11.14 13.85
N ASN A 104 -9.14 -12.05 14.52
CA ASN A 104 -9.10 -12.11 15.98
C ASN A 104 -8.14 -11.06 16.57
N ALA A 105 -8.18 -10.91 17.90
CA ALA A 105 -7.36 -9.92 18.62
C ALA A 105 -5.84 -10.07 18.37
N SER A 106 -5.33 -11.30 18.22
CA SER A 106 -3.90 -11.52 17.94
C SER A 106 -3.52 -11.10 16.52
N THR A 107 -4.34 -11.42 15.51
CA THR A 107 -4.14 -10.97 14.13
C THR A 107 -4.19 -9.45 14.06
N TRP A 108 -5.14 -8.85 14.77
CA TRP A 108 -5.28 -7.41 14.84
C TRP A 108 -4.09 -6.73 15.51
N GLN A 109 -3.59 -7.29 16.61
CA GLN A 109 -2.40 -6.77 17.29
C GLN A 109 -1.16 -6.84 16.39
N TYR A 110 -0.96 -7.96 15.68
CA TYR A 110 0.11 -8.10 14.70
C TYR A 110 0.01 -7.02 13.60
N MET A 111 -1.18 -6.78 13.04
CA MET A 111 -1.39 -5.73 12.04
C MET A 111 -1.07 -4.34 12.58
N ASN A 112 -1.43 -4.05 13.83
CA ASN A 112 -1.17 -2.75 14.45
C ASN A 112 0.32 -2.50 14.65
N ASP A 113 1.05 -3.50 15.13
CA ASP A 113 2.49 -3.40 15.33
C ASP A 113 3.20 -3.23 13.98
N PHE A 114 2.76 -3.98 12.96
CA PHE A 114 3.23 -3.81 11.60
C PHE A 114 2.98 -2.40 11.05
N VAL A 115 1.77 -1.85 11.21
CA VAL A 115 1.42 -0.49 10.77
C VAL A 115 2.30 0.54 11.46
N ARG A 116 2.53 0.43 12.77
CA ARG A 116 3.38 1.37 13.51
C ARG A 116 4.83 1.37 13.02
N GLU A 117 5.38 0.17 12.82
CA GLU A 117 6.77 0.01 12.40
C GLU A 117 6.97 0.51 10.97
N TRP A 118 6.04 0.19 10.07
CA TRP A 118 6.22 0.43 8.64
C TRP A 118 5.61 1.72 8.13
N TYR A 119 4.69 2.37 8.85
CA TYR A 119 4.03 3.60 8.39
C TYR A 119 5.01 4.68 7.88
N PRO A 120 6.09 5.04 8.60
CA PRO A 120 6.98 6.10 8.14
C PRO A 120 7.65 5.79 6.80
N VAL A 121 8.06 4.54 6.60
CA VAL A 121 8.75 4.08 5.39
C VAL A 121 7.75 3.88 4.26
N ALA A 122 6.62 3.23 4.54
CA ALA A 122 5.54 3.00 3.58
C ALA A 122 5.00 4.33 3.02
N ARG A 123 4.84 5.34 3.88
CA ARG A 123 4.46 6.68 3.43
C ARG A 123 5.51 7.32 2.52
N GLN A 124 6.79 7.23 2.89
CA GLN A 124 7.86 7.78 2.05
C GLN A 124 7.83 7.15 0.66
N ILE A 125 7.67 5.83 0.58
CA ILE A 125 7.55 5.10 -0.69
C ILE A 125 6.30 5.52 -1.45
N ALA A 126 5.15 5.60 -0.79
CA ALA A 126 3.89 6.00 -1.42
C ALA A 126 3.99 7.41 -2.03
N CYS A 127 4.72 8.31 -1.36
CA CYS A 127 4.91 9.69 -1.79
C CYS A 127 6.12 9.90 -2.71
N LEU A 128 6.85 8.84 -3.08
CA LEU A 128 7.91 8.95 -4.09
C LEU A 128 7.32 9.43 -5.41
N LYS A 129 8.08 10.30 -6.09
CA LYS A 129 7.75 10.79 -7.41
C LYS A 129 8.91 10.57 -8.37
N ASN A 130 8.56 10.40 -9.64
CA ASN A 130 9.48 10.50 -10.75
C ASN A 130 8.94 11.59 -11.69
N GLY A 131 9.64 12.74 -11.72
CA GLY A 131 9.06 13.98 -12.23
C GLY A 131 7.82 14.40 -11.44
N ASP A 132 6.73 14.70 -12.12
CA ASP A 132 5.46 15.14 -11.50
C ASP A 132 4.57 13.98 -11.03
N SER A 133 4.83 12.76 -11.50
CA SER A 133 4.00 11.57 -11.27
C SER A 133 4.42 10.80 -10.03
N PHE A 134 3.45 10.28 -9.27
CA PHE A 134 3.76 9.36 -8.19
C PHE A 134 4.27 8.02 -8.74
N CYS A 135 5.28 7.48 -8.07
CA CYS A 135 5.87 6.20 -8.42
C CYS A 135 4.88 5.05 -8.31
N VAL A 136 3.99 5.09 -7.32
CA VAL A 136 2.91 4.11 -7.17
C VAL A 136 1.94 4.20 -8.34
N THR A 137 1.49 5.41 -8.70
CA THR A 137 0.57 5.62 -9.84
C THR A 137 1.18 5.08 -11.14
N THR A 138 2.42 5.46 -11.43
CA THR A 138 3.12 5.03 -12.66
C THR A 138 3.27 3.51 -12.69
N THR A 139 3.71 2.91 -11.58
CA THR A 139 3.85 1.44 -11.49
C THR A 139 2.52 0.72 -11.71
N LEU A 140 1.42 1.23 -11.16
CA LEU A 140 0.11 0.63 -11.35
C LEU A 140 -0.37 0.75 -12.80
N GLN A 141 -0.12 1.88 -13.46
CA GLN A 141 -0.40 2.07 -14.89
C GLN A 141 0.40 1.10 -15.74
N ASP A 142 1.70 0.97 -15.49
CA ASP A 142 2.55 0.06 -16.25
C ASP A 142 2.10 -1.41 -16.07
N ILE A 143 1.58 -1.77 -14.89
CA ILE A 143 0.98 -3.10 -14.65
C ILE A 143 -0.33 -3.26 -15.43
N GLU A 144 -1.23 -2.26 -15.44
CA GLU A 144 -2.45 -2.31 -16.25
C GLU A 144 -2.13 -2.55 -17.73
N ASP A 145 -1.14 -1.83 -18.25
CA ASP A 145 -0.68 -1.95 -19.63
C ASP A 145 -0.08 -3.34 -19.91
N TRP A 146 0.71 -3.87 -18.99
CA TRP A 146 1.31 -5.20 -19.12
C TRP A 146 0.28 -6.33 -19.07
N VAL A 147 -0.69 -6.24 -18.17
CA VAL A 147 -1.74 -7.28 -18.05
C VAL A 147 -2.80 -7.10 -19.14
N GLY A 148 -2.97 -5.90 -19.69
CA GLY A 148 -3.95 -5.57 -20.73
C GLY A 148 -5.38 -5.44 -20.21
N GLN A 149 -5.54 -5.14 -18.91
CA GLN A 149 -6.86 -4.97 -18.28
C GLN A 149 -6.75 -4.06 -17.03
N PRO A 150 -7.86 -3.40 -16.63
CA PRO A 150 -7.88 -2.57 -15.44
C PRO A 150 -7.52 -3.34 -14.17
N LEU A 151 -6.68 -2.72 -13.33
CA LEU A 151 -6.41 -3.15 -11.96
C LEU A 151 -7.60 -2.76 -11.08
N SER A 152 -8.63 -3.58 -11.17
CA SER A 152 -9.84 -3.48 -10.36
C SER A 152 -9.79 -4.44 -9.17
N LYS A 153 -10.79 -4.35 -8.29
CA LYS A 153 -10.91 -5.26 -7.14
C LYS A 153 -11.06 -6.71 -7.59
N ASN A 154 -11.82 -6.95 -8.66
CA ASN A 154 -12.02 -8.27 -9.25
C ASN A 154 -10.75 -8.78 -9.97
N THR A 155 -10.02 -7.89 -10.62
CA THR A 155 -8.84 -8.27 -11.40
C THR A 155 -7.63 -8.57 -10.49
N ILE A 156 -7.51 -7.84 -9.37
CA ILE A 156 -6.38 -7.99 -8.43
C ILE A 156 -6.23 -9.41 -7.91
N GLU A 157 -7.34 -10.12 -7.64
CA GLU A 157 -7.32 -11.52 -7.17
C GLU A 157 -6.63 -12.46 -8.16
N ASN A 158 -6.70 -12.16 -9.46
CA ASN A 158 -6.09 -12.97 -10.53
C ASN A 158 -4.71 -12.45 -10.95
N VAL A 159 -4.45 -11.16 -10.76
CA VAL A 159 -3.17 -10.51 -11.11
C VAL A 159 -2.10 -10.78 -10.06
N ILE A 160 -2.44 -10.79 -8.77
CA ILE A 160 -1.47 -11.07 -7.69
C ILE A 160 -0.79 -12.43 -7.92
N PRO A 161 -1.50 -13.56 -8.08
CA PRO A 161 -0.86 -14.85 -8.30
C PRO A 161 0.02 -14.85 -9.55
N LYS A 162 -0.39 -14.14 -10.62
CA LYS A 162 0.41 -14.00 -11.85
C LYS A 162 1.73 -13.28 -11.55
N ILE A 163 1.71 -12.15 -10.85
CA ILE A 163 2.92 -11.40 -10.47
C ILE A 163 3.81 -12.22 -9.51
N VAL A 164 3.22 -12.98 -8.59
CA VAL A 164 3.96 -13.84 -7.63
C VAL A 164 4.61 -15.03 -8.33
N SER A 165 3.92 -15.65 -9.29
CA SER A 165 4.33 -16.91 -9.93
C SER A 165 5.17 -16.74 -11.18
N THR A 166 5.16 -15.55 -11.81
CA THR A 166 6.01 -15.28 -12.97
C THR A 166 7.44 -15.01 -12.53
N THR A 167 8.37 -15.86 -12.97
CA THR A 167 9.82 -15.63 -12.88
C THR A 167 10.29 -14.49 -13.80
N GLU A 168 9.42 -14.00 -14.68
CA GLU A 168 9.71 -13.03 -15.73
C GLU A 168 8.79 -11.82 -15.62
N ILE A 169 8.81 -11.12 -14.47
CA ILE A 169 8.26 -9.75 -14.48
C ILE A 169 9.21 -8.92 -15.36
N PRO A 170 8.69 -8.25 -16.40
CA PRO A 170 9.52 -7.46 -17.30
C PRO A 170 10.41 -6.45 -16.56
N ALA A 171 11.67 -6.34 -16.99
CA ALA A 171 12.63 -5.44 -16.36
C ALA A 171 12.18 -3.96 -16.40
N ASN A 172 11.35 -3.57 -17.36
CA ASN A 172 10.76 -2.23 -17.40
C ASN A 172 9.76 -1.95 -16.26
N LEU A 173 9.28 -2.97 -15.55
CA LEU A 173 8.46 -2.82 -14.33
C LEU A 173 9.30 -2.87 -13.05
N THR A 174 10.31 -3.74 -13.02
CA THR A 174 11.09 -4.02 -11.79
C THR A 174 12.35 -3.16 -11.65
N CYS A 175 12.95 -2.75 -12.76
CA CYS A 175 14.22 -2.04 -12.80
C CYS A 175 14.03 -0.56 -13.15
N THR A 176 13.05 0.07 -12.52
CA THR A 176 12.76 1.50 -12.68
C THR A 176 13.41 2.33 -11.58
N ASP A 177 13.54 3.62 -11.84
CA ASP A 177 13.97 4.61 -10.86
C ASP A 177 13.09 4.63 -9.61
N CYS A 178 11.78 4.45 -9.78
CA CYS A 178 10.83 4.31 -8.69
C CYS A 178 11.07 3.07 -7.82
N THR A 179 11.28 1.91 -8.45
CA THR A 179 11.55 0.66 -7.70
C THR A 179 12.90 0.72 -7.00
N LYS A 180 13.90 1.35 -7.62
CA LYS A 180 15.20 1.61 -7.01
C LYS A 180 15.08 2.51 -5.77
N ALA A 181 14.37 3.63 -5.89
CA ALA A 181 14.13 4.55 -4.79
C ALA A 181 13.38 3.88 -3.64
N ALA A 182 12.32 3.12 -3.95
CA ALA A 182 11.58 2.36 -2.95
C ALA A 182 12.46 1.33 -2.25
N TYR A 183 13.32 0.61 -3.00
CA TYR A 183 14.25 -0.35 -2.42
C TYR A 183 15.26 0.34 -1.48
N ALA A 184 15.81 1.49 -1.88
CA ALA A 184 16.72 2.25 -1.02
C ALA A 184 16.10 2.65 0.32
N LEU A 185 14.78 2.90 0.35
CA LEU A 185 14.03 3.19 1.58
C LEU A 185 13.75 1.95 2.43
N ILE A 186 13.46 0.79 1.82
CA ILE A 186 13.16 -0.45 2.54
C ILE A 186 14.42 -1.12 3.07
N ARG A 187 15.50 -1.11 2.28
CA ARG A 187 16.73 -1.88 2.52
C ARG A 187 17.33 -1.75 3.93
N PRO A 188 17.35 -0.57 4.58
CA PRO A 188 17.84 -0.42 5.95
C PRO A 188 16.99 -1.13 7.01
N HIS A 189 15.73 -1.41 6.72
CA HIS A 189 14.78 -2.07 7.64
C HIS A 189 14.79 -3.60 7.53
N LEU A 190 15.48 -4.14 6.53
CA LEU A 190 15.60 -5.58 6.32
C LEU A 190 16.69 -6.16 7.23
N ASN A 191 16.47 -7.38 7.74
CA ASN A 191 17.52 -8.11 8.43
C ASN A 191 18.62 -8.55 7.44
N ASP A 192 19.79 -8.97 7.95
CA ASP A 192 20.95 -9.24 7.08
C ASP A 192 20.71 -10.37 6.07
N THR A 193 19.95 -11.40 6.44
CA THR A 193 19.59 -12.51 5.54
C THR A 193 18.67 -12.05 4.42
N GLU A 194 17.62 -11.31 4.76
CA GLU A 194 16.71 -10.71 3.79
C GLU A 194 17.48 -9.79 2.87
N ARG A 195 18.22 -8.83 3.43
CA ARG A 195 18.99 -7.85 2.68
C ARG A 195 19.94 -8.53 1.69
N GLY A 196 20.67 -9.57 2.11
CA GLY A 196 21.56 -10.33 1.23
C GLY A 196 20.82 -11.00 0.07
N ASN A 197 19.70 -11.66 0.34
CA ASN A 197 18.87 -12.27 -0.70
C ASN A 197 18.35 -11.23 -1.69
N TRP A 198 17.93 -10.08 -1.19
CA TRP A 198 17.38 -9.00 -1.99
C TRP A 198 18.41 -8.25 -2.81
N ASP A 199 19.59 -7.99 -2.25
CA ASP A 199 20.71 -7.39 -2.96
C ASP A 199 21.15 -8.28 -4.13
N ASN A 200 21.17 -9.60 -3.94
CA ASN A 200 21.50 -10.56 -5.00
C ASN A 200 20.47 -10.49 -6.13
N VAL A 201 19.17 -10.61 -5.81
CA VAL A 201 18.09 -10.54 -6.82
C VAL A 201 18.11 -9.20 -7.57
N ALA A 202 18.24 -8.09 -6.85
CA ALA A 202 18.29 -6.76 -7.44
C ALA A 202 19.51 -6.60 -8.36
N THR A 203 20.67 -7.10 -7.94
CA THR A 203 21.91 -7.03 -8.74
C THR A 203 21.85 -7.93 -9.98
N GLU A 204 21.29 -9.14 -9.85
CA GLU A 204 21.12 -10.08 -10.97
C GLU A 204 20.13 -9.55 -12.02
N GLN A 205 19.01 -8.98 -11.57
CA GLN A 205 17.93 -8.55 -12.47
C GLN A 205 18.13 -7.13 -13.02
N CYS A 206 18.63 -6.20 -12.20
CA CYS A 206 18.69 -4.77 -12.50
C CYS A 206 20.12 -4.20 -12.51
N GLY A 207 21.13 -5.01 -12.23
CA GLY A 207 22.53 -4.60 -12.17
C GLY A 207 22.95 -4.00 -10.82
N SER A 208 24.26 -3.96 -10.59
CA SER A 208 24.85 -3.49 -9.31
C SER A 208 24.56 -2.01 -9.00
N GLY A 209 24.23 -1.21 -10.02
CA GLY A 209 23.81 0.18 -9.85
C GLY A 209 22.45 0.33 -9.16
N PHE A 210 21.68 -0.74 -9.00
CA PHE A 210 20.37 -0.71 -8.35
C PHE A 210 20.47 -0.60 -6.81
N ILE A 211 21.52 -1.19 -6.21
CA ILE A 211 21.68 -1.23 -4.75
C ILE A 211 22.57 -0.12 -4.20
N ASN A 212 23.00 0.82 -5.04
CA ASN A 212 23.99 1.84 -4.70
C ASN A 212 23.45 3.00 -3.82
N GLY A 213 22.20 2.92 -3.38
CA GLY A 213 21.60 3.85 -2.41
C GLY A 213 21.33 5.27 -2.92
N THR A 214 21.49 5.53 -4.22
CA THR A 214 21.11 6.82 -4.81
C THR A 214 19.63 6.80 -5.19
N ALA A 215 18.82 7.64 -4.55
CA ALA A 215 17.53 8.01 -5.09
C ALA A 215 17.79 8.66 -6.48
N PRO A 216 17.12 8.21 -7.54
CA PRO A 216 17.14 8.92 -8.82
C PRO A 216 16.59 10.34 -8.62
N SER A 217 17.30 11.30 -9.22
CA SER A 217 16.99 12.73 -9.23
C SER A 217 15.83 13.06 -10.15
#